data_AF-A0A938IZT0-F1
#
_entry.id   AF-A0A938IZT0-F1
#
_cell.length_a   1.000
_cell.length_b   1.000
_cell.length_c   1.000
_cell.angle_alpha   90.00
_cell.angle_beta   90.00
_cell.angle_gamma   90.00
#
_symmetry.space_group_name_H-M   'P 1'
#
loop_
_entity.id
_entity.type
_entity.pdbx_description
1 polymer ?
#
loop_
_entity_poly.entity_id
_entity_poly.type
_entity_poly.pdbx_seq_one_letter_code
_entity_poly.pdbx_strand_id
1 'polypeptide(L)'
;MLLPANDAARPVLATIRSVYDPVGGFDPVPGAVFAEIARVIYGVDPDGLGDPPDRLRPDLAKQAVMLMALLEYTAHPLRAEVSDAVRAAARRLDTRVGLVDAAPELARRHFHLVYMDLERMSWYTKETVRQSLRGRAVELLRSKLAYEGVVPSRPIAKRWTGLRGCARGTWGRAVADFYEAHRFPFPGQRHGIYELGARHDWVHVLADYDTDPEGEIDVFGFIAASMVDEHGLVLLAFTLSLFQNGSVDRVAGKPIASARADTLSEPGAVARFVEALARGRACAVDVMGSLDLFAYKDVPLDEIRRRYGVAPRGREERRLS
;
A
#
# COMPACT_ATOMS: atom_id res chain seq x y z
N MET A 1 7.19 4.27 -9.73
CA MET A 1 7.03 5.07 -8.50
C MET A 1 5.74 5.85 -8.59
N LEU A 2 4.94 5.85 -7.52
CA LEU A 2 3.63 6.50 -7.44
C LEU A 2 3.69 8.03 -7.57
N LEU A 3 4.61 8.67 -6.84
CA LEU A 3 4.66 10.13 -6.67
C LEU A 3 5.69 10.79 -7.60
N PRO A 4 5.34 11.86 -8.36
CA PRO A 4 6.29 12.61 -9.19
C PRO A 4 7.39 13.31 -8.40
N ALA A 5 8.48 13.71 -9.06
CA ALA A 5 9.50 14.59 -8.48
C ALA A 5 8.91 15.98 -8.16
N ASN A 6 9.51 16.72 -7.21
CA ASN A 6 8.92 17.98 -6.71
C ASN A 6 8.79 19.05 -7.80
N ASP A 7 9.76 19.14 -8.71
CA ASP A 7 9.76 20.03 -9.88
C ASP A 7 8.69 19.68 -10.92
N ALA A 8 8.25 18.42 -10.94
CA ALA A 8 7.20 17.92 -11.83
C ALA A 8 5.82 17.80 -11.17
N ALA A 9 5.66 18.17 -9.90
CA ALA A 9 4.42 17.98 -9.15
C ALA A 9 3.27 18.85 -9.68
N ARG A 10 3.52 20.15 -9.88
CA ARG A 10 2.49 21.11 -10.35
C ARG A 10 1.78 20.65 -11.64
N PRO A 11 2.47 20.31 -12.75
CA PRO A 11 1.79 19.90 -13.97
C PRO A 11 1.00 18.59 -13.82
N VAL A 12 1.48 17.66 -12.98
CA VAL A 12 0.76 16.42 -12.66
C VAL A 12 -0.52 16.71 -11.88
N LEU A 13 -0.44 17.50 -10.81
CA LEU A 13 -1.59 17.84 -9.98
C LEU A 13 -2.62 18.69 -10.75
N ALA A 14 -2.17 19.64 -11.58
CA ALA A 14 -3.06 20.42 -12.46
C ALA A 14 -3.81 19.51 -13.45
N THR A 15 -3.13 18.52 -14.01
CA THR A 15 -3.76 17.51 -14.89
C THR A 15 -4.81 16.70 -14.14
N ILE A 16 -4.53 16.26 -12.91
CA ILE A 16 -5.51 15.54 -12.07
C ILE A 16 -6.74 16.41 -11.85
N ARG A 17 -6.56 17.65 -11.38
CA ARG A 17 -7.67 18.57 -11.13
C ARG A 17 -8.53 18.82 -12.37
N SER A 18 -7.92 19.00 -13.54
CA SER A 18 -8.66 19.19 -14.81
C SER A 18 -9.57 18.02 -15.22
N VAL A 19 -9.35 16.83 -14.64
CA VAL A 19 -10.18 15.63 -14.86
C VAL A 19 -11.36 15.59 -13.90
N TYR A 20 -11.18 16.04 -12.65
CA TYR A 20 -12.23 16.01 -11.63
C TYR A 20 -13.17 17.23 -11.71
N ASP A 21 -12.65 18.43 -12.00
CA ASP A 21 -13.44 19.67 -12.00
C ASP A 21 -14.70 19.59 -12.92
N PRO A 22 -14.63 19.09 -14.17
CA PRO A 22 -15.80 19.00 -15.05
C PRO A 22 -16.89 18.04 -14.58
N VAL A 23 -16.57 17.10 -13.69
CA VAL A 23 -17.51 16.08 -13.16
C VAL A 23 -17.92 16.37 -11.71
N GLY A 24 -17.89 17.65 -11.31
CA GLY A 24 -18.33 18.10 -9.99
C GLY A 24 -17.22 18.15 -8.93
N GLY A 25 -15.95 18.05 -9.34
CA GLY A 25 -14.81 18.13 -8.44
C GLY A 25 -14.57 16.85 -7.64
N PHE A 26 -13.78 16.97 -6.58
CA PHE A 26 -13.45 15.87 -5.67
C PHE A 26 -14.53 15.66 -4.61
N ASP A 27 -14.82 14.39 -4.29
CA ASP A 27 -15.59 14.04 -3.09
C ASP A 27 -14.77 14.35 -1.82
N PRO A 28 -15.39 14.44 -0.61
CA PRO A 28 -14.71 14.93 0.59
C PRO A 28 -13.38 14.25 0.92
N VAL A 29 -13.35 12.90 0.95
CA VAL A 29 -12.12 12.14 1.27
C VAL A 29 -11.09 12.24 0.15
N PRO A 30 -11.39 11.90 -1.13
CA PRO A 30 -10.44 12.10 -2.23
C PRO A 30 -9.91 13.55 -2.33
N GLY A 31 -10.76 14.54 -2.10
CA GLY A 31 -10.39 15.96 -2.12
C GLY A 31 -9.43 16.32 -1.00
N ALA A 32 -9.69 15.83 0.22
CA ALA A 32 -8.78 15.98 1.34
C ALA A 32 -7.42 15.31 1.06
N VAL A 33 -7.42 14.07 0.53
CA VAL A 33 -6.18 13.35 0.16
C VAL A 33 -5.40 14.12 -0.91
N PHE A 34 -6.06 14.59 -1.97
CA PHE A 34 -5.44 15.39 -3.03
C PHE A 34 -4.82 16.68 -2.48
N ALA A 35 -5.59 17.43 -1.69
CA ALA A 35 -5.14 18.68 -1.09
C ALA A 35 -3.95 18.47 -0.14
N GLU A 36 -4.00 17.43 0.67
CA GLU A 36 -2.94 17.12 1.63
C GLU A 36 -1.66 16.63 0.93
N ILE A 37 -1.77 15.83 -0.14
CA ILE A 37 -0.63 15.50 -1.01
C ILE A 37 0.00 16.78 -1.58
N ALA A 38 -0.82 17.70 -2.11
CA ALA A 38 -0.33 18.97 -2.66
C ALA A 38 0.43 19.80 -1.62
N ARG A 39 -0.12 19.94 -0.41
CA ARG A 39 0.46 20.79 0.64
C ARG A 39 1.64 20.13 1.35
N VAL A 40 1.50 18.89 1.82
CA VAL A 40 2.49 18.24 2.68
C VAL A 40 3.65 17.67 1.88
N ILE A 41 3.37 17.01 0.75
CA ILE A 41 4.44 16.38 -0.04
C ILE A 41 5.14 17.40 -0.95
N TYR A 42 4.39 18.34 -1.53
CA TYR A 42 4.91 19.23 -2.56
C TYR A 42 4.99 20.71 -2.15
N GLY A 43 4.40 21.10 -1.02
CA GLY A 43 4.42 22.51 -0.59
C GLY A 43 3.70 23.45 -1.57
N VAL A 44 2.69 22.95 -2.30
CA VAL A 44 1.92 23.74 -3.26
C VAL A 44 0.47 23.90 -2.83
N ASP A 45 -0.10 25.06 -3.15
CA ASP A 45 -1.52 25.32 -2.96
C ASP A 45 -2.34 24.53 -4.01
N PRO A 46 -3.25 23.62 -3.61
CA PRO A 46 -4.08 22.87 -4.55
C PRO A 46 -5.00 23.77 -5.38
N ASP A 47 -5.32 24.97 -4.89
CA ASP A 47 -6.15 25.92 -5.64
C ASP A 47 -5.34 26.74 -6.65
N GLY A 48 -4.04 26.92 -6.41
CA GLY A 48 -3.10 27.71 -7.21
C GLY A 48 -2.19 26.91 -8.16
N LEU A 49 -2.69 25.79 -8.70
CA LEU A 49 -1.91 24.90 -9.57
C LEU A 49 -1.68 25.46 -10.99
N GLY A 50 -2.58 26.33 -11.48
CA GLY A 50 -2.60 26.81 -12.86
C GLY A 50 -3.21 25.80 -13.84
N ASP A 51 -3.12 26.10 -15.13
CA ASP A 51 -3.66 25.26 -16.18
C ASP A 51 -2.82 23.98 -16.37
N PRO A 52 -3.46 22.83 -16.69
CA PRO A 52 -2.72 21.62 -17.05
C PRO A 52 -1.93 21.85 -18.34
N PRO A 53 -0.74 21.25 -18.49
CA PRO A 53 -0.01 21.31 -19.75
C PRO A 53 -0.76 20.54 -20.86
N ASP A 54 -0.60 20.98 -22.12
CA ASP A 54 -1.15 20.27 -23.29
C ASP A 54 -0.67 18.81 -23.36
N ARG A 55 0.56 18.56 -22.92
CA ARG A 55 1.18 17.23 -22.92
C ARG A 55 2.05 17.01 -21.68
N LEU A 56 1.83 15.87 -21.04
CA LEU A 56 2.75 15.33 -20.03
C LEU A 56 3.76 14.40 -20.68
N ARG A 57 4.98 14.34 -20.12
CA ARG A 57 5.92 13.27 -20.44
C ARG A 57 5.31 11.91 -20.01
N PRO A 58 5.64 10.78 -20.69
CA PRO A 58 5.03 9.48 -20.39
C PRO A 58 5.17 9.01 -18.93
N ASP A 59 6.31 9.30 -18.29
CA ASP A 59 6.56 9.01 -16.88
C ASP A 59 5.57 9.76 -15.96
N LEU A 60 5.39 11.06 -16.22
CA LEU A 60 4.50 11.94 -15.46
C LEU A 60 3.03 11.63 -15.73
N ALA A 61 2.69 11.28 -16.97
CA ALA A 61 1.36 10.81 -17.36
C ALA A 61 0.98 9.55 -16.57
N LYS A 62 1.90 8.58 -16.46
CA LYS A 62 1.71 7.39 -15.63
C LYS A 62 1.51 7.72 -14.16
N GLN A 63 2.29 8.65 -13.61
CA GLN A 63 2.12 9.11 -12.23
C GLN A 63 0.79 9.81 -11.98
N ALA A 64 0.34 10.65 -12.93
CA ALA A 64 -0.97 11.28 -12.86
C ALA A 64 -2.09 10.24 -12.81
N VAL A 65 -2.07 9.25 -13.71
CA VAL A 65 -3.10 8.19 -13.76
C VAL A 65 -3.05 7.29 -12.52
N MET A 66 -1.86 6.98 -12.00
CA MET A 66 -1.72 6.23 -10.74
C MET A 66 -2.27 7.00 -9.54
N LEU A 67 -2.08 8.32 -9.48
CA LEU A 67 -2.67 9.16 -8.43
C LEU A 67 -4.19 9.29 -8.59
N MET A 68 -4.72 9.38 -9.81
CA MET A 68 -6.17 9.33 -10.03
C MET A 68 -6.75 7.99 -9.53
N ALA A 69 -6.10 6.86 -9.82
CA ALA A 69 -6.52 5.56 -9.32
C ALA A 69 -6.49 5.50 -7.78
N LEU A 70 -5.46 6.07 -7.14
CA LEU A 70 -5.41 6.20 -5.68
C LEU A 70 -6.67 6.93 -5.17
N LEU A 71 -6.97 8.09 -5.75
CA LEU A 71 -8.13 8.90 -5.36
C LEU A 71 -9.46 8.16 -5.56
N GLU A 72 -9.63 7.44 -6.68
CA GLU A 72 -10.81 6.59 -6.92
C GLU A 72 -11.01 5.56 -5.80
N TYR A 73 -9.94 4.90 -5.34
CA TYR A 73 -10.03 3.87 -4.30
C TYR A 73 -10.20 4.44 -2.88
N THR A 74 -9.93 5.73 -2.66
CA THR A 74 -10.27 6.41 -1.38
C THR A 74 -11.74 6.82 -1.30
N ALA A 75 -12.45 6.84 -2.44
CA ALA A 75 -13.85 7.27 -2.50
C ALA A 75 -14.81 6.16 -2.00
N HIS A 76 -15.83 6.55 -1.26
CA HIS A 76 -16.93 5.66 -0.88
C HIS A 76 -18.28 6.42 -0.80
N PRO A 77 -19.26 6.11 -1.67
CA PRO A 77 -19.12 5.33 -2.91
C PRO A 77 -18.29 6.08 -3.97
N LEU A 78 -17.65 5.34 -4.88
CA LEU A 78 -17.05 5.94 -6.08
C LEU A 78 -18.16 6.33 -7.07
N ARG A 79 -18.17 7.58 -7.51
CA ARG A 79 -19.10 8.08 -8.54
C ARG A 79 -18.71 7.56 -9.93
N ALA A 80 -19.70 7.12 -10.71
CA ALA A 80 -19.47 6.56 -12.04
C ALA A 80 -18.87 7.59 -13.01
N GLU A 81 -19.30 8.85 -12.91
CA GLU A 81 -18.83 9.95 -13.76
C GLU A 81 -17.35 10.25 -13.53
N VAL A 82 -16.88 10.14 -12.28
CA VAL A 82 -15.45 10.25 -11.93
C VAL A 82 -14.67 9.13 -12.58
N SER A 83 -15.15 7.89 -12.45
CA SER A 83 -14.44 6.74 -13.03
C SER A 83 -14.37 6.80 -14.56
N ASP A 84 -15.44 7.21 -15.21
CA ASP A 84 -15.46 7.42 -16.66
C ASP A 84 -14.52 8.56 -17.09
N ALA A 85 -14.45 9.66 -16.33
CA ALA A 85 -13.53 10.76 -16.58
C ALA A 85 -12.06 10.36 -16.42
N VAL A 86 -11.72 9.63 -15.35
CA VAL A 86 -10.36 9.10 -15.13
C VAL A 86 -9.95 8.14 -16.24
N ARG A 87 -10.85 7.25 -16.68
CA ARG A 87 -10.59 6.34 -17.81
C ARG A 87 -10.42 7.09 -19.13
N ALA A 88 -11.21 8.13 -19.38
CA ALA A 88 -11.04 8.98 -20.54
C ALA A 88 -9.70 9.73 -20.51
N ALA A 89 -9.29 10.22 -19.35
CA ALA A 89 -8.00 10.87 -19.14
C ALA A 89 -6.84 9.90 -19.38
N ALA A 90 -6.90 8.68 -18.85
CA ALA A 90 -5.89 7.65 -19.07
C ALA A 90 -5.70 7.33 -20.55
N ARG A 91 -6.79 7.22 -21.32
CA ARG A 91 -6.74 7.06 -22.79
C ARG A 91 -6.11 8.26 -23.49
N ARG A 92 -6.49 9.49 -23.11
CA ARG A 92 -5.92 10.72 -23.69
C ARG A 92 -4.43 10.88 -23.41
N LEU A 93 -3.99 10.44 -22.22
CA LEU A 93 -2.60 10.43 -21.79
C LEU A 93 -1.80 9.23 -22.33
N ASP A 94 -2.40 8.39 -23.18
CA ASP A 94 -1.81 7.16 -23.73
C ASP A 94 -1.15 6.29 -22.64
N THR A 95 -1.83 6.16 -21.50
CA THR A 95 -1.30 5.46 -20.34
C THR A 95 -2.29 4.46 -19.80
N ARG A 96 -1.81 3.24 -19.53
CA ARG A 96 -2.59 2.16 -18.93
C ARG A 96 -2.14 1.89 -17.50
N VAL A 97 -3.11 1.87 -16.58
CA VAL A 97 -2.95 1.44 -15.19
C VAL A 97 -4.11 0.49 -14.88
N GLY A 98 -3.81 -0.75 -14.48
CA GLY A 98 -4.83 -1.79 -14.32
C GLY A 98 -5.94 -1.44 -13.31
N LEU A 99 -5.62 -0.65 -12.28
CA LEU A 99 -6.60 -0.17 -11.31
C LEU A 99 -7.65 0.76 -11.91
N VAL A 100 -7.29 1.58 -12.89
CA VAL A 100 -8.24 2.44 -13.63
C VAL A 100 -9.15 1.60 -14.53
N ASP A 101 -8.65 0.47 -15.04
CA ASP A 101 -9.47 -0.49 -15.79
C ASP A 101 -10.49 -1.21 -14.87
N ALA A 102 -10.15 -1.42 -13.59
CA ALA A 102 -10.97 -2.11 -12.59
C ALA A 102 -11.95 -1.19 -11.83
N ALA A 103 -11.66 0.12 -11.73
CA ALA A 103 -12.46 1.10 -10.99
C ALA A 103 -13.96 1.18 -11.39
N PRO A 104 -14.38 0.95 -12.65
CA PRO A 104 -15.80 0.89 -12.97
C PRO A 104 -16.58 -0.19 -12.21
N GLU A 105 -15.94 -1.32 -11.91
CA GLU A 105 -16.57 -2.39 -11.12
C GLU A 105 -16.70 -1.98 -9.65
N LEU A 106 -15.80 -1.13 -9.15
CA LEU A 106 -15.93 -0.50 -7.84
C LEU A 106 -17.12 0.48 -7.82
N ALA A 107 -17.26 1.33 -8.83
CA ALA A 107 -18.39 2.27 -8.95
C ALA A 107 -19.75 1.55 -9.07
N ARG A 108 -19.80 0.42 -9.80
CA ARG A 108 -20.99 -0.44 -9.94
C ARG A 108 -21.24 -1.36 -8.74
N ARG A 109 -20.34 -1.37 -7.76
CA ARG A 109 -20.37 -2.27 -6.58
C ARG A 109 -20.31 -3.76 -6.94
N HIS A 110 -19.67 -4.10 -8.05
CA HIS A 110 -19.35 -5.47 -8.43
C HIS A 110 -18.10 -5.96 -7.69
N PHE A 111 -18.17 -5.98 -6.36
CA PHE A 111 -17.06 -6.20 -5.44
C PHE A 111 -16.28 -7.51 -5.64
N HIS A 112 -16.95 -8.56 -6.09
CA HIS A 112 -16.29 -9.82 -6.44
C HIS A 112 -15.36 -9.67 -7.65
N LEU A 113 -15.72 -8.85 -8.65
CA LEU A 113 -14.87 -8.56 -9.80
C LEU A 113 -13.67 -7.69 -9.38
N VAL A 114 -13.91 -6.69 -8.53
CA VAL A 114 -12.83 -5.88 -7.93
C VAL A 114 -11.81 -6.76 -7.23
N TYR A 115 -12.26 -7.67 -6.36
CA TYR A 115 -11.38 -8.63 -5.68
C TYR A 115 -10.57 -9.49 -6.67
N MET A 116 -11.22 -10.05 -7.69
CA MET A 116 -10.55 -10.87 -8.70
C MET A 116 -9.49 -10.10 -9.49
N ASP A 117 -9.76 -8.86 -9.87
CA ASP A 117 -8.81 -8.05 -10.62
C ASP A 117 -7.64 -7.60 -9.74
N LEU A 118 -7.87 -7.24 -8.48
CA LEU A 118 -6.80 -6.95 -7.52
C LEU A 118 -5.91 -8.19 -7.29
N GLU A 119 -6.48 -9.38 -7.13
CA GLU A 119 -5.72 -10.64 -7.01
C GLU A 119 -4.89 -10.96 -8.27
N ARG A 120 -5.43 -10.67 -9.47
CA ARG A 120 -4.71 -10.84 -10.74
C ARG A 120 -3.52 -9.88 -10.87
N MET A 121 -3.69 -8.64 -10.40
CA MET A 121 -2.64 -7.62 -10.41
C MET A 121 -1.66 -7.72 -9.22
N SER A 122 -2.01 -8.55 -8.22
CA SER A 122 -1.32 -8.65 -6.94
C SER A 122 0.16 -9.02 -7.09
N TRP A 123 0.99 -8.28 -6.37
CA TRP A 123 2.41 -8.58 -6.22
C TRP A 123 2.64 -10.01 -5.71
N TYR A 124 1.83 -10.45 -4.75
CA TYR A 124 1.95 -11.78 -4.14
C TYR A 124 1.73 -12.89 -5.16
N THR A 125 0.74 -12.75 -6.05
CA THR A 125 0.47 -13.71 -7.14
C THR A 125 1.66 -13.81 -8.08
N LYS A 126 2.17 -12.66 -8.53
CA LYS A 126 3.32 -12.59 -9.45
C LYS A 126 4.59 -13.17 -8.82
N GLU A 127 4.90 -12.82 -7.58
CA GLU A 127 6.06 -13.38 -6.88
C GLU A 127 5.93 -14.87 -6.59
N THR A 128 4.73 -15.34 -6.26
CA THR A 128 4.48 -16.78 -6.06
C THR A 128 4.86 -17.55 -7.32
N VAL A 129 4.40 -17.09 -8.50
CA VAL A 129 4.75 -17.70 -9.78
C VAL A 129 6.26 -17.60 -10.03
N ARG A 130 6.84 -16.39 -9.92
CA ARG A 130 8.27 -16.15 -10.19
C ARG A 130 9.18 -17.02 -9.33
N GLN A 131 8.94 -17.10 -8.03
CA GLN A 131 9.76 -17.87 -7.10
C GLN A 131 9.52 -19.37 -7.21
N SER A 132 8.29 -19.79 -7.57
CA SER A 132 8.02 -21.19 -7.89
C SER A 132 8.84 -21.66 -9.08
N LEU A 133 8.91 -20.86 -10.16
CA LEU A 133 9.75 -21.13 -11.33
C LEU A 133 11.26 -21.12 -11.02
N ARG A 134 11.67 -20.43 -9.96
CA ARG A 134 13.06 -20.42 -9.44
C ARG A 134 13.35 -21.52 -8.40
N GLY A 135 12.51 -22.54 -8.31
CA GLY A 135 12.75 -23.73 -7.48
C GLY A 135 12.21 -23.65 -6.05
N ARG A 136 11.51 -22.58 -5.65
CA ARG A 136 10.86 -22.49 -4.33
C ARG A 136 9.44 -23.05 -4.28
N ALA A 137 8.97 -23.72 -5.35
CA ALA A 137 7.57 -24.18 -5.46
C ALA A 137 7.10 -25.03 -4.26
N VAL A 138 7.93 -25.99 -3.81
CA VAL A 138 7.59 -26.86 -2.65
C VAL A 138 7.54 -26.06 -1.35
N GLU A 139 8.43 -25.09 -1.16
CA GLU A 139 8.46 -24.25 0.04
C GLU A 139 7.23 -23.34 0.10
N LEU A 140 6.89 -22.68 -1.01
CA LEU A 140 5.72 -21.82 -1.09
C LEU A 140 4.41 -22.60 -0.94
N LEU A 141 4.32 -23.81 -1.51
CA LEU A 141 3.18 -24.70 -1.28
C LEU A 141 3.03 -25.05 0.20
N ARG A 142 4.13 -25.41 0.87
CA ARG A 142 4.12 -25.68 2.32
C ARG A 142 3.72 -24.45 3.14
N SER A 143 4.17 -23.26 2.74
CA SER A 143 3.75 -22.01 3.37
C SER A 143 2.25 -21.77 3.21
N LYS A 144 1.70 -21.98 2.00
CA LYS A 144 0.27 -21.82 1.73
C LYS A 144 -0.58 -22.84 2.50
N LEU A 145 -0.14 -24.10 2.57
CA LEU A 145 -0.81 -25.13 3.40
C LEU A 145 -0.79 -24.77 4.89
N ALA A 146 0.28 -24.14 5.39
CA ALA A 146 0.36 -23.68 6.77
C ALA A 146 -0.61 -22.50 7.01
N TYR A 147 -0.68 -21.56 6.08
CA TYR A 147 -1.59 -20.41 6.11
C TYR A 147 -3.08 -20.80 6.11
N GLU A 148 -3.45 -21.80 5.30
CA GLU A 148 -4.80 -22.39 5.34
C GLU A 148 -5.04 -23.26 6.59
N GLY A 149 -3.99 -23.52 7.36
CA GLY A 149 -4.06 -24.40 8.53
C GLY A 149 -4.24 -25.87 8.17
N VAL A 150 -3.90 -26.29 6.96
CA VAL A 150 -3.96 -27.70 6.57
C VAL A 150 -2.81 -28.44 7.24
N VAL A 151 -1.56 -28.04 6.95
CA VAL A 151 -0.35 -28.67 7.49
C VAL A 151 0.71 -27.59 7.78
N PRO A 152 1.29 -27.53 9.00
CA PRO A 152 2.37 -26.60 9.30
C PRO A 152 3.68 -26.98 8.59
N SER A 153 4.50 -25.98 8.30
CA SER A 153 5.83 -26.13 7.70
C SER A 153 6.91 -25.93 8.75
N ARG A 154 7.46 -27.03 9.30
CA ARG A 154 8.55 -26.97 10.30
C ARG A 154 9.78 -26.16 9.84
N PRO A 155 10.27 -26.26 8.59
CA PRO A 155 11.43 -25.48 8.16
C PRO A 155 11.16 -23.98 8.16
N ILE A 156 10.00 -23.55 7.66
CA ILE A 156 9.61 -22.13 7.61
C ILE A 156 9.40 -21.61 9.03
N ALA A 157 8.64 -22.35 9.85
CA ALA A 157 8.42 -22.01 11.24
C ALA A 157 9.75 -21.86 12.01
N LYS A 158 10.71 -22.77 11.82
CA LYS A 158 12.03 -22.69 12.45
C LYS A 158 12.79 -21.43 12.03
N ARG A 159 12.78 -21.06 10.74
CA ARG A 159 13.43 -19.84 10.24
C ARG A 159 12.84 -18.58 10.89
N TRP A 160 11.52 -18.48 10.92
CA TRP A 160 10.81 -17.31 11.46
C TRP A 160 10.88 -17.22 12.98
N THR A 161 10.64 -18.32 13.69
CA THR A 161 10.79 -18.36 15.16
C THR A 161 12.23 -18.17 15.61
N GLY A 162 13.20 -18.47 14.76
CA GLY A 162 14.62 -18.19 14.99
C GLY A 162 14.94 -16.70 15.14
N LEU A 163 14.08 -15.80 14.66
CA LEU A 163 14.24 -14.36 14.83
C LEU A 163 14.28 -13.93 16.30
N ARG A 164 13.67 -14.70 17.20
CA ARG A 164 13.75 -14.50 18.67
C ARG A 164 15.19 -14.47 19.21
N GLY A 165 16.07 -15.22 18.55
CA GLY A 165 17.49 -15.32 18.92
C GLY A 165 18.32 -14.11 18.51
N CYS A 166 17.77 -13.18 17.72
CA CYS A 166 18.47 -11.95 17.36
C CYS A 166 18.59 -11.04 18.59
N ALA A 167 19.65 -10.21 18.62
CA ALA A 167 19.90 -9.30 19.73
C ALA A 167 18.77 -8.26 19.87
N ARG A 168 18.50 -7.82 21.10
CA ARG A 168 17.51 -6.74 21.33
C ARG A 168 17.90 -5.47 20.57
N GLY A 169 16.91 -4.85 19.94
CA GLY A 169 17.11 -3.64 19.11
C GLY A 169 17.49 -3.93 17.65
N THR A 170 17.71 -5.19 17.24
CA THR A 170 17.87 -5.52 15.82
C THR A 170 16.53 -5.65 15.10
N TRP A 171 16.52 -5.48 13.78
CA TRP A 171 15.30 -5.53 12.99
C TRP A 171 14.59 -6.89 13.08
N GLY A 172 15.35 -8.00 12.97
CA GLY A 172 14.80 -9.34 13.11
C GLY A 172 14.21 -9.61 14.48
N ARG A 173 14.87 -9.12 15.55
CA ARG A 173 14.31 -9.24 16.90
C ARG A 173 13.00 -8.46 17.04
N ALA A 174 12.96 -7.23 16.52
CA ALA A 174 11.75 -6.42 16.54
C ALA A 174 10.58 -7.06 15.75
N VAL A 175 10.86 -7.77 14.64
CA VAL A 175 9.84 -8.57 13.93
C VAL A 175 9.34 -9.73 14.79
N ALA A 176 10.21 -10.44 15.51
CA ALA A 176 9.76 -11.48 16.44
C ALA A 176 8.88 -10.90 17.56
N ASP A 177 9.30 -9.79 18.16
CA ASP A 177 8.55 -9.11 19.22
C ASP A 177 7.18 -8.60 18.70
N PHE A 178 7.12 -8.12 17.44
CA PHE A 178 5.87 -7.71 16.76
C PHE A 178 4.87 -8.87 16.66
N TYR A 179 5.31 -10.04 16.18
CA TYR A 179 4.45 -11.23 16.10
C TYR A 179 3.94 -11.67 17.48
N GLU A 180 4.78 -11.58 18.51
CA GLU A 180 4.41 -11.98 19.87
C GLU A 180 3.42 -11.00 20.51
N ALA A 181 3.63 -9.69 20.34
CA ALA A 181 2.75 -8.65 20.85
C ALA A 181 1.32 -8.79 20.30
N HIS A 182 1.20 -9.06 19.00
CA HIS A 182 -0.08 -9.25 18.32
C HIS A 182 -0.64 -10.67 18.42
N ARG A 183 0.10 -11.59 19.05
CA ARG A 183 -0.25 -13.02 19.15
C ARG A 183 -0.47 -13.69 17.79
N PHE A 184 0.25 -13.22 16.77
CA PHE A 184 0.20 -13.81 15.45
C PHE A 184 1.01 -15.10 15.40
N PRO A 185 0.48 -16.18 14.79
CA PRO A 185 1.31 -17.35 14.49
C PRO A 185 2.39 -16.96 13.48
N PHE A 186 3.63 -17.37 13.75
CA PHE A 186 4.75 -17.13 12.83
C PHE A 186 4.51 -17.83 11.49
N PRO A 187 5.05 -17.32 10.38
CA PRO A 187 4.93 -17.98 9.08
C PRO A 187 5.44 -19.42 9.15
N GLY A 188 4.69 -20.33 8.52
CA GLY A 188 4.93 -21.78 8.60
C GLY A 188 4.33 -22.47 9.84
N GLN A 189 3.90 -21.74 10.87
CA GLN A 189 3.01 -22.28 11.89
C GLN A 189 1.58 -22.41 11.33
N ARG A 190 0.73 -23.19 12.00
CA ARG A 190 -0.68 -23.34 11.61
C ARG A 190 -1.38 -21.98 11.69
N HIS A 191 -2.03 -21.58 10.60
CA HIS A 191 -2.64 -20.25 10.41
C HIS A 191 -1.67 -19.07 10.44
N GLY A 192 -0.36 -19.31 10.39
CA GLY A 192 0.63 -18.25 10.21
C GLY A 192 0.54 -17.68 8.80
N ILE A 193 0.74 -16.37 8.66
CA ILE A 193 0.64 -15.67 7.38
C ILE A 193 1.52 -16.34 6.30
N TYR A 194 1.04 -16.30 5.05
CA TYR A 194 1.80 -16.75 3.90
C TYR A 194 3.15 -16.03 3.82
N GLU A 195 4.24 -16.75 3.55
CA GLU A 195 5.60 -16.22 3.71
C GLU A 195 5.92 -15.01 2.82
N LEU A 196 5.39 -14.95 1.60
CA LEU A 196 5.54 -13.76 0.76
C LEU A 196 4.72 -12.59 1.30
N GLY A 197 3.53 -12.90 1.85
CA GLY A 197 2.69 -11.96 2.59
C GLY A 197 3.46 -11.33 3.74
N ALA A 198 4.13 -12.15 4.55
CA ALA A 198 4.87 -11.74 5.74
C ALA A 198 5.98 -10.70 5.51
N ARG A 199 6.31 -10.37 4.25
CA ARG A 199 7.27 -9.32 3.92
C ARG A 199 6.76 -7.93 4.32
N HIS A 200 5.45 -7.66 4.26
CA HIS A 200 4.93 -6.36 4.71
C HIS A 200 5.00 -6.20 6.23
N ASP A 201 4.97 -7.29 7.00
CA ASP A 201 5.21 -7.27 8.46
C ASP A 201 6.58 -6.69 8.84
N TRP A 202 7.59 -6.86 7.97
CA TRP A 202 8.89 -6.20 8.16
C TRP A 202 8.78 -4.68 7.97
N VAL A 203 7.87 -4.24 7.10
CA VAL A 203 7.60 -2.82 6.84
C VAL A 203 6.82 -2.20 8.00
N HIS A 204 5.88 -2.91 8.63
CA HIS A 204 5.25 -2.45 9.89
C HIS A 204 6.29 -2.09 10.93
N VAL A 205 7.25 -2.99 11.16
CA VAL A 205 8.34 -2.75 12.13
C VAL A 205 9.28 -1.63 11.68
N LEU A 206 9.65 -1.60 10.40
CA LEU A 206 10.53 -0.58 9.86
C LEU A 206 9.92 0.82 10.00
N ALA A 207 8.66 0.96 9.60
CA ALA A 207 7.94 2.22 9.50
C ALA A 207 7.11 2.56 10.75
N ASP A 208 7.06 1.70 11.77
CA ASP A 208 6.39 1.97 13.05
C ASP A 208 4.86 2.17 12.89
N TYR A 209 4.23 1.30 12.11
CA TYR A 209 2.78 1.26 11.90
C TYR A 209 2.17 0.01 12.53
N ASP A 210 1.01 0.19 13.17
CA ASP A 210 0.22 -0.89 13.78
C ASP A 210 -0.56 -1.68 12.73
N THR A 211 -1.40 -2.62 13.16
CA THR A 211 -2.21 -3.55 12.35
C THR A 211 -3.71 -3.33 12.47
N ASP A 212 -4.12 -2.21 13.08
CA ASP A 212 -5.49 -1.70 13.00
C ASP A 212 -5.78 -1.19 11.57
N PRO A 213 -7.07 -1.00 11.18
CA PRO A 213 -7.42 -0.51 9.83
C PRO A 213 -6.64 0.73 9.39
N GLU A 214 -6.40 1.64 10.34
CA GLU A 214 -5.61 2.85 10.22
C GLU A 214 -4.15 2.54 9.87
N GLY A 215 -3.48 1.74 10.69
CA GLY A 215 -2.08 1.34 10.52
C GLY A 215 -1.84 0.50 9.27
N GLU A 216 -2.82 -0.32 8.86
CA GLU A 216 -2.80 -1.06 7.60
C GLU A 216 -2.85 -0.11 6.39
N ILE A 217 -3.75 0.88 6.38
CA ILE A 217 -3.77 1.90 5.32
C ILE A 217 -2.43 2.66 5.28
N ASP A 218 -1.88 3.02 6.44
CA ASP A 218 -0.63 3.78 6.54
C ASP A 218 0.59 2.96 6.05
N VAL A 219 0.73 1.69 6.47
CA VAL A 219 1.85 0.84 6.00
C VAL A 219 1.78 0.60 4.50
N PHE A 220 0.58 0.40 3.94
CA PHE A 220 0.42 0.18 2.51
C PHE A 220 0.55 1.49 1.71
N GLY A 221 0.24 2.64 2.31
CA GLY A 221 0.62 3.97 1.80
C GLY A 221 2.13 4.10 1.66
N PHE A 222 2.86 3.76 2.72
CA PHE A 222 4.33 3.74 2.71
C PHE A 222 4.89 2.78 1.64
N ILE A 223 4.33 1.56 1.53
CA ILE A 223 4.73 0.57 0.52
C ILE A 223 4.48 1.10 -0.89
N ALA A 224 3.29 1.66 -1.17
CA ALA A 224 2.95 2.19 -2.49
C ALA A 224 3.88 3.33 -2.93
N ALA A 225 4.33 4.16 -1.99
CA ALA A 225 5.23 5.27 -2.27
C ALA A 225 6.72 4.85 -2.38
N SER A 226 7.12 3.74 -1.75
CA SER A 226 8.52 3.24 -1.78
C SER A 226 8.79 2.22 -2.89
N MET A 227 7.76 1.50 -3.37
CA MET A 227 7.92 0.55 -4.47
C MET A 227 8.20 1.24 -5.81
N VAL A 228 9.08 0.62 -6.60
CA VAL A 228 9.52 1.18 -7.88
C VAL A 228 8.47 1.02 -9.00
N ASP A 229 7.52 0.10 -8.85
CA ASP A 229 6.49 -0.23 -9.84
C ASP A 229 5.06 -0.05 -9.29
N GLU A 230 4.06 -0.36 -10.13
CA GLU A 230 2.64 -0.17 -9.83
C GLU A 230 2.07 -1.20 -8.84
N HIS A 231 2.81 -2.27 -8.52
CA HIS A 231 2.30 -3.29 -7.61
C HIS A 231 2.13 -2.77 -6.18
N GLY A 232 2.93 -1.77 -5.77
CA GLY A 232 2.73 -1.10 -4.48
C GLY A 232 1.37 -0.41 -4.41
N LEU A 233 0.96 0.27 -5.49
CA LEU A 233 -0.36 0.89 -5.58
C LEU A 233 -1.48 -0.16 -5.59
N VAL A 234 -1.28 -1.31 -6.22
CA VAL A 234 -2.26 -2.42 -6.18
C VAL A 234 -2.44 -2.98 -4.77
N LEU A 235 -1.35 -3.13 -4.01
CA LEU A 235 -1.41 -3.55 -2.60
C LEU A 235 -2.20 -2.53 -1.77
N LEU A 236 -1.93 -1.24 -1.94
CA LEU A 236 -2.68 -0.17 -1.28
C LEU A 236 -4.16 -0.14 -1.71
N ALA A 237 -4.46 -0.32 -3.00
CA ALA A 237 -5.83 -0.38 -3.48
C ALA A 237 -6.61 -1.54 -2.85
N PHE A 238 -5.96 -2.69 -2.65
CA PHE A 238 -6.55 -3.81 -1.92
C PHE A 238 -6.84 -3.46 -0.47
N THR A 239 -5.92 -2.78 0.23
CA THR A 239 -6.11 -2.34 1.61
C THR A 239 -7.19 -1.26 1.74
N LEU A 240 -7.24 -0.29 0.83
CA LEU A 240 -8.32 0.69 0.77
C LEU A 240 -9.67 0.01 0.49
N SER A 241 -9.69 -1.05 -0.32
CA SER A 241 -10.88 -1.86 -0.53
C SER A 241 -11.37 -2.60 0.72
N LEU A 242 -10.47 -2.96 1.65
CA LEU A 242 -10.82 -3.55 2.94
C LEU A 242 -11.30 -2.51 3.96
N PHE A 243 -10.56 -1.41 4.09
CA PHE A 243 -10.67 -0.52 5.25
C PHE A 243 -11.18 0.89 4.93
N GLN A 244 -11.26 1.29 3.67
CA GLN A 244 -11.72 2.63 3.29
C GLN A 244 -12.99 2.65 2.45
N ASN A 245 -13.16 1.74 1.51
CA ASN A 245 -14.36 1.71 0.69
C ASN A 245 -15.21 0.46 0.90
N GLY A 246 -14.76 -0.46 1.77
CA GLY A 246 -15.49 -1.67 2.18
C GLY A 246 -15.90 -2.58 1.02
N SER A 247 -15.28 -2.47 -0.16
CA SER A 247 -15.57 -3.31 -1.32
C SER A 247 -15.01 -4.73 -1.17
N VAL A 248 -14.16 -4.98 -0.18
CA VAL A 248 -13.62 -6.29 0.17
C VAL A 248 -13.84 -6.50 1.67
N ASP A 249 -14.35 -7.67 2.05
CA ASP A 249 -14.58 -8.07 3.44
C ASP A 249 -13.89 -9.39 3.79
N ARG A 250 -13.15 -9.97 2.83
CA ARG A 250 -12.53 -11.29 2.91
C ARG A 250 -11.15 -11.30 2.28
N VAL A 251 -10.25 -12.07 2.87
CA VAL A 251 -8.93 -12.37 2.30
C VAL A 251 -8.72 -13.88 2.35
N ALA A 252 -8.38 -14.48 1.20
CA ALA A 252 -8.26 -15.94 1.06
C ALA A 252 -9.48 -16.70 1.60
N GLY A 253 -10.69 -16.15 1.38
CA GLY A 253 -11.96 -16.73 1.84
C GLY A 253 -12.28 -16.50 3.33
N LYS A 254 -11.35 -15.98 4.13
CA LYS A 254 -11.56 -15.69 5.56
C LYS A 254 -12.14 -14.29 5.72
N PRO A 255 -13.24 -14.11 6.51
CA PRO A 255 -13.80 -12.79 6.78
C PRO A 255 -12.82 -11.95 7.61
N ILE A 256 -12.73 -10.67 7.29
CA ILE A 256 -11.96 -9.67 8.03
C ILE A 256 -12.95 -8.86 8.86
N ALA A 257 -13.02 -9.15 10.16
CA ALA A 257 -14.02 -8.55 11.05
C ALA A 257 -13.87 -7.02 11.19
N SER A 258 -12.67 -6.49 10.95
CA SER A 258 -12.35 -5.06 11.00
C SER A 258 -12.57 -4.32 9.68
N ALA A 259 -13.04 -5.00 8.62
CA ALA A 259 -13.33 -4.34 7.34
C ALA A 259 -14.40 -3.25 7.51
N ARG A 260 -14.16 -2.07 6.93
CA ARG A 260 -14.98 -0.87 7.09
C ARG A 260 -14.82 0.09 5.90
N ALA A 261 -15.61 1.17 5.86
CA ALA A 261 -15.76 2.02 4.68
C ALA A 261 -15.55 3.53 4.96
N ASP A 262 -14.82 3.85 6.03
CA ASP A 262 -14.78 5.21 6.57
C ASP A 262 -13.50 5.54 7.35
N THR A 263 -12.45 4.71 7.31
CA THR A 263 -11.21 4.93 8.07
C THR A 263 -10.56 6.29 7.78
N LEU A 264 -10.49 6.72 6.52
CA LEU A 264 -9.96 8.03 6.12
C LEU A 264 -10.95 9.18 6.35
N SER A 265 -12.20 8.90 6.70
CA SER A 265 -13.17 9.94 7.09
C SER A 265 -12.96 10.39 8.54
N GLU A 266 -12.16 9.66 9.32
CA GLU A 266 -11.87 10.02 10.71
C GLU A 266 -10.99 11.26 10.82
N PRO A 267 -11.17 12.09 11.88
CA PRO A 267 -10.34 13.27 12.11
C PRO A 267 -8.85 12.93 12.12
N GLY A 268 -8.07 13.60 11.25
CA GLY A 268 -6.62 13.42 11.15
C GLY A 268 -6.15 12.20 10.35
N ALA A 269 -7.04 11.31 9.93
CA ALA A 269 -6.66 10.10 9.19
C ALA A 269 -6.02 10.40 7.83
N VAL A 270 -6.53 11.40 7.10
CA VAL A 270 -5.92 11.84 5.83
C VAL A 270 -4.50 12.38 6.04
N ALA A 271 -4.27 13.17 7.09
CA ALA A 271 -2.94 13.73 7.39
C ALA A 271 -1.93 12.62 7.69
N ARG A 272 -2.31 11.64 8.53
CA ARG A 272 -1.52 10.44 8.80
C ARG A 272 -1.22 9.63 7.54
N PHE A 273 -2.25 9.37 6.73
CA PHE A 273 -2.09 8.61 5.49
C PHE A 273 -1.13 9.30 4.51
N VAL A 274 -1.22 10.63 4.38
CA VAL A 274 -0.30 11.39 3.52
C VAL A 274 1.10 11.50 4.12
N GLU A 275 1.24 11.58 5.45
CA GLU A 275 2.54 11.42 6.11
C GLU A 275 3.16 10.06 5.76
N ALA A 276 2.36 8.99 5.72
CA ALA A 276 2.84 7.67 5.34
C ALA A 276 3.34 7.58 3.89
N LEU A 277 2.61 8.20 2.96
CA LEU A 277 3.07 8.37 1.57
C LEU A 277 4.38 9.18 1.51
N ALA A 278 4.49 10.27 2.26
CA ALA A 278 5.69 11.10 2.31
C ALA A 278 6.91 10.32 2.85
N ARG A 279 6.71 9.54 3.92
CA ARG A 279 7.74 8.67 4.51
C ARG A 279 8.15 7.55 3.55
N GLY A 280 7.19 6.95 2.84
CA GLY A 280 7.47 5.92 1.83
C GLY A 280 8.26 6.48 0.64
N ARG A 281 7.91 7.68 0.19
CA ARG A 281 8.65 8.39 -0.87
C ARG A 281 10.11 8.67 -0.49
N ALA A 282 10.37 8.99 0.78
CA ALA A 282 11.72 9.22 1.30
C ALA A 282 12.52 7.92 1.50
N CYS A 283 11.85 6.76 1.51
CA CYS A 283 12.49 5.46 1.67
C CYS A 283 13.36 5.13 0.46
N ALA A 284 14.67 4.97 0.68
CA ALA A 284 15.64 4.73 -0.37
C ALA A 284 15.61 3.30 -0.94
N VAL A 285 14.75 2.42 -0.43
CA VAL A 285 14.70 1.00 -0.83
C VAL A 285 13.27 0.49 -0.93
N ASP A 286 13.05 -0.37 -1.91
CA ASP A 286 11.87 -1.23 -1.99
C ASP A 286 12.07 -2.45 -1.08
N VAL A 287 11.55 -2.34 0.14
CA VAL A 287 11.58 -3.39 1.18
C VAL A 287 10.76 -4.61 0.76
N MET A 288 9.62 -4.39 0.10
CA MET A 288 8.75 -5.47 -0.39
C MET A 288 9.42 -6.28 -1.49
N GLY A 289 10.08 -5.64 -2.45
CA GLY A 289 10.64 -6.28 -3.62
C GLY A 289 12.08 -6.78 -3.47
N SER A 290 13.01 -5.85 -3.29
CA SER A 290 14.42 -6.05 -3.64
C SER A 290 15.29 -6.61 -2.50
N LEU A 291 14.80 -6.52 -1.26
CA LEU A 291 15.62 -6.79 -0.08
C LEU A 291 15.55 -8.26 0.38
N ASP A 292 16.70 -8.86 0.65
CA ASP A 292 16.79 -10.09 1.44
C ASP A 292 16.68 -9.74 2.93
N LEU A 293 15.45 -9.70 3.43
CA LEU A 293 15.13 -9.28 4.80
C LEU A 293 15.87 -10.08 5.87
N PHE A 294 16.05 -11.39 5.67
CA PHE A 294 16.74 -12.24 6.64
C PHE A 294 18.26 -11.96 6.68
N ALA A 295 18.86 -11.42 5.61
CA ALA A 295 20.25 -10.98 5.64
C ALA A 295 20.47 -9.75 6.53
N TYR A 296 19.42 -8.96 6.81
CA TYR A 296 19.48 -7.76 7.66
C TYR A 296 18.92 -7.98 9.07
N LYS A 297 18.52 -9.21 9.43
CA LYS A 297 17.84 -9.51 10.71
C LYS A 297 18.65 -9.11 11.96
N ASP A 298 19.98 -9.14 11.86
CA ASP A 298 20.89 -8.86 12.98
C ASP A 298 21.35 -7.38 12.99
N VAL A 299 20.94 -6.57 12.02
CA VAL A 299 21.30 -5.15 11.97
C VAL A 299 20.41 -4.36 12.92
N PRO A 300 20.94 -3.40 13.70
CA PRO A 300 20.13 -2.51 14.55
C PRO A 300 19.02 -1.81 13.77
N LEU A 301 17.79 -1.82 14.29
CA LEU A 301 16.63 -1.25 13.61
C LEU A 301 16.81 0.25 13.32
N ASP A 302 17.37 1.00 14.27
CA ASP A 302 17.65 2.43 14.07
C ASP A 302 18.71 2.69 13.00
N GLU A 303 19.67 1.76 12.83
CA GLU A 303 20.63 1.83 11.74
C GLU A 303 19.96 1.58 10.39
N ILE A 304 19.08 0.58 10.31
CA ILE A 304 18.29 0.30 9.11
C ILE A 304 17.41 1.51 8.74
N ARG A 305 16.72 2.10 9.71
CA ARG A 305 15.88 3.30 9.50
C ARG A 305 16.71 4.46 8.95
N ARG A 306 17.88 4.75 9.54
CA ARG A 306 18.80 5.77 9.02
C ARG A 306 19.30 5.44 7.61
N ARG A 307 19.71 4.19 7.38
CA ARG A 307 20.25 3.71 6.10
C ARG A 307 19.24 3.87 4.96
N TYR A 308 17.96 3.64 5.24
CA TYR A 308 16.90 3.71 4.24
C TYR A 308 16.13 5.03 4.26
N GLY A 309 16.51 6.02 5.07
CA GLY A 309 15.83 7.32 5.12
C GLY A 309 14.44 7.27 5.73
N VAL A 310 14.14 6.27 6.55
CA VAL A 310 12.83 6.14 7.23
C VAL A 310 12.84 6.97 8.50
N ALA A 311 12.24 8.16 8.41
CA ALA A 311 12.07 9.03 9.57
C ALA A 311 11.16 8.37 10.63
N PRO A 312 11.41 8.61 11.94
CA PRO A 312 10.46 8.26 12.99
C PRO A 312 9.10 8.95 12.75
N ARG A 313 8.02 8.34 13.25
CA ARG A 313 6.68 8.97 13.23
C ARG A 313 6.70 10.28 14.04
N GLY A 314 5.95 11.29 13.58
CA GLY A 314 5.75 12.54 14.32
C GLY A 314 5.33 12.28 15.77
N ARG A 315 5.83 13.10 16.72
CA ARG A 315 5.75 12.85 18.18
C ARG A 315 4.34 12.86 18.81
N GLU A 316 3.25 12.98 18.05
CA GLU A 316 1.92 13.24 18.64
C GLU A 316 1.17 12.00 19.13
N GLU A 317 1.55 10.78 18.72
CA GLU A 317 0.72 9.60 18.97
C GLU A 317 1.17 8.69 20.12
N ARG A 318 2.25 9.06 20.83
CA ARG A 318 2.63 8.42 22.11
C ARG A 318 1.81 8.91 23.31
N ARG A 319 0.61 9.45 23.10
CA ARG A 319 -0.27 9.98 24.17
C ARG A 319 -1.58 9.21 24.37
N LEU A 320 -1.79 8.09 23.67
CA LEU A 320 -2.94 7.22 23.89
C LEU A 320 -2.48 5.76 23.96
N SER A 321 -1.73 5.44 25.02
CA SER A 321 -1.52 4.07 25.51
C SER A 321 -1.91 4.01 26.98
#